data_AF-A0A087TY93-F1
#
_entry.id   AF-A0A087TY93-F1
#
_cell.length_a   1.000
_cell.length_b   1.000
_cell.length_c   1.000
_cell.angle_alpha   90.00
_cell.angle_beta   90.00
_cell.angle_gamma   90.00
#
_symmetry.space_group_name_H-M   'P 1'
#
loop_
_entity.id
_entity.type
_entity.pdbx_description
1 polymer ?
#
loop_
_entity_poly.entity_id
_entity_poly.type
_entity_poly.pdbx_seq_one_letter_code
_entity_poly.pdbx_strand_id
1 'polypeptide(L)'
;MFHSFLEGFRRIAPSNNDPNRVIEVHADDYICNTVVCREDCLILYKTSENDTAKLDIVMQIDINHTYNKAYSIHRTNDEIAGQLLFCQFREKLPLLVQCV
;
A
#
# COMPACT_ATOMS: atom_id res chain seq x y z
N MET A 1 22.45 3.42 -17.64
CA MET A 1 22.76 4.60 -16.80
C MET A 1 21.52 5.34 -16.28
N PHE A 2 20.28 4.93 -16.62
CA PHE A 2 19.04 5.53 -16.09
C PHE A 2 18.43 4.79 -14.88
N HIS A 3 18.82 3.53 -14.64
CA HIS A 3 18.27 2.71 -13.55
C HIS A 3 18.60 3.25 -12.14
N SER A 4 19.77 3.87 -11.99
CA SER A 4 20.30 4.34 -10.70
C SER A 4 19.59 5.60 -10.17
N PHE A 5 18.94 6.37 -11.04
CA PHE A 5 18.24 7.61 -10.64
C PHE A 5 16.86 7.32 -10.03
N LEU A 6 16.20 6.24 -10.47
CA LEU A 6 14.88 5.84 -9.95
C LEU A 6 14.96 5.17 -8.56
N GLU A 7 16.12 4.62 -8.17
CA GLU A 7 16.29 4.01 -6.85
C GLU A 7 16.20 5.03 -5.71
N GLY A 8 16.45 6.32 -5.98
CA GLY A 8 16.35 7.39 -4.98
C GLY A 8 14.93 7.67 -4.46
N PHE A 9 13.90 7.24 -5.19
CA PHE A 9 12.49 7.38 -4.80
C PHE A 9 11.98 6.18 -4.00
N ARG A 10 12.76 5.11 -3.86
CA ARG A 10 12.31 3.87 -3.21
C ARG A 10 12.50 3.94 -1.70
N ARG A 11 11.91 4.96 -1.04
CA ARG A 11 11.90 5.08 0.43
C ARG A 11 10.74 4.31 1.05
N ILE A 12 10.58 3.05 0.67
CA ILE A 12 9.76 2.15 1.47
C ILE A 12 10.59 1.85 2.71
N ALA A 13 10.18 2.40 3.87
CA ALA A 13 10.88 2.24 5.12
C ALA A 13 11.27 0.75 5.35
N PRO A 14 12.50 0.47 5.83
CA PRO A 14 13.02 -0.89 5.95
C PRO A 14 12.09 -1.76 6.79
N SER A 15 11.99 -3.04 6.39
CA SER A 15 11.15 -4.05 7.00
C SER A 15 11.41 -4.17 8.51
N ASN A 16 10.55 -3.56 9.32
CA ASN A 16 10.19 -4.20 10.57
C ASN A 16 9.36 -5.44 10.17
N ASN A 17 9.74 -6.64 10.62
CA ASN A 17 9.16 -7.90 10.15
C ASN A 17 7.67 -8.09 10.50
N ASP A 18 7.01 -7.10 11.10
CA ASP A 18 5.59 -7.15 11.39
C ASP A 18 4.78 -6.77 10.14
N PRO A 19 4.06 -7.72 9.52
CA PRO A 19 3.28 -7.46 8.33
C PRO A 19 2.10 -6.52 8.61
N ASN A 20 1.69 -6.34 9.87
CA ASN A 20 0.56 -5.48 10.27
C ASN A 20 0.98 -4.09 10.75
N ARG A 21 2.27 -3.76 10.66
CA ARG A 21 2.74 -2.43 11.04
C ARG A 21 2.23 -1.40 10.04
N VAL A 22 1.32 -0.56 10.50
CA VAL A 22 0.85 0.59 9.72
C VAL A 22 1.95 1.65 9.62
N ILE A 23 2.27 2.08 8.40
CA ILE A 23 3.21 3.17 8.16
C ILE A 23 2.64 4.16 7.16
N GLU A 24 2.93 5.45 7.38
CA GLU A 24 2.66 6.49 6.40
C GLU A 24 3.60 6.33 5.19
N VAL A 25 3.03 6.44 3.99
CA VAL A 25 3.72 6.29 2.71
C VAL A 25 3.32 7.42 1.78
N HIS A 26 4.12 7.69 0.76
CA HIS A 26 3.73 8.62 -0.29
C HIS A 26 3.02 7.85 -1.41
N ALA A 27 1.92 8.39 -1.94
CA ALA A 27 1.21 7.77 -3.06
C ALA A 27 2.14 7.58 -4.28
N ASP A 28 3.11 8.48 -4.45
CA ASP A 28 4.12 8.43 -5.52
C ASP A 28 5.05 7.21 -5.40
N ASP A 29 5.22 6.63 -4.20
CA ASP A 29 6.03 5.42 -4.00
C ASP A 29 5.45 4.21 -4.76
N TYR A 30 4.17 4.28 -5.13
CA TYR A 30 3.42 3.20 -5.80
C TYR A 30 3.20 3.45 -7.30
N ILE A 31 3.75 4.53 -7.88
CA ILE A 31 3.47 4.92 -9.28
C ILE A 31 3.86 3.84 -10.30
N CYS A 32 4.89 3.05 -10.00
CA CYS A 32 5.37 1.96 -10.85
C CYS A 32 4.82 0.59 -10.45
N ASN A 33 3.97 0.52 -9.41
CA ASN A 33 3.46 -0.73 -8.89
C ASN A 33 2.17 -1.15 -9.62
N THR A 34 2.02 -2.45 -9.85
CA THR A 34 0.81 -2.98 -10.45
C THR A 34 -0.34 -2.93 -9.44
N VAL A 35 -1.44 -2.29 -9.81
CA VAL A 35 -2.69 -2.35 -9.04
C VAL A 35 -3.37 -3.69 -9.30
N VAL A 36 -3.53 -4.50 -8.27
CA VAL A 36 -4.30 -5.76 -8.32
C VAL A 36 -5.79 -5.46 -8.18
N CYS A 37 -6.13 -4.61 -7.22
CA CYS A 37 -7.50 -4.23 -6.92
C CYS A 37 -7.52 -2.82 -6.30
N ARG A 38 -8.59 -2.06 -6.52
CA ARG A 38 -8.81 -0.72 -5.97
C ARG A 38 -10.29 -0.55 -5.65
N GLU A 39 -10.58 -0.17 -4.41
CA GLU A 39 -11.94 -0.04 -3.87
C GLU A 39 -11.98 1.11 -2.86
N ASP A 40 -12.79 2.14 -3.12
CA ASP A 40 -12.87 3.37 -2.31
C ASP A 40 -11.48 3.96 -1.97
N CYS A 41 -11.15 3.96 -0.67
CA CYS A 41 -9.89 4.44 -0.12
C CYS A 41 -8.81 3.35 -0.03
N LEU A 42 -9.05 2.12 -0.50
CA LEU A 42 -8.12 1.00 -0.40
C LEU A 42 -7.60 0.55 -1.77
N ILE A 43 -6.32 0.24 -1.82
CA ILE A 43 -5.64 -0.26 -3.02
C ILE A 43 -4.74 -1.42 -2.64
N LEU A 44 -4.84 -2.51 -3.39
CA LEU A 44 -3.94 -3.65 -3.29
C LEU A 44 -2.90 -3.56 -4.41
N TYR A 45 -1.64 -3.31 -4.04
CA TYR A 45 -0.53 -3.25 -4.97
C TYR A 45 0.26 -4.55 -4.98
N LYS A 46 0.73 -4.96 -6.17
CA LYS A 46 1.87 -5.86 -6.31
C LYS A 46 3.14 -5.03 -6.23
N THR A 47 3.94 -5.31 -5.21
CA THR A 47 5.23 -4.69 -4.96
C THR A 47 6.36 -5.70 -5.13
N SER A 48 7.57 -5.18 -5.23
CA SER A 48 8.79 -5.99 -5.24
C SER A 48 9.73 -5.40 -4.22
N GLU A 49 10.28 -6.25 -3.36
CA GLU A 49 11.33 -5.87 -2.40
C GLU A 49 12.41 -6.94 -2.47
N ASN A 50 13.64 -6.54 -2.79
CA ASN A 50 14.76 -7.46 -3.01
C ASN A 50 14.42 -8.60 -3.99
N ASP A 51 13.83 -8.23 -5.15
CA ASP A 51 13.36 -9.13 -6.20
C ASP A 51 12.30 -10.16 -5.79
N THR A 52 11.78 -10.06 -4.57
CA THR A 52 10.70 -10.91 -4.08
C THR A 52 9.37 -10.17 -4.26
N ALA A 53 8.45 -10.79 -5.00
CA ALA A 53 7.09 -10.27 -5.16
C ALA A 53 6.37 -10.25 -3.81
N LYS A 54 5.71 -9.13 -3.52
CA LYS A 54 4.91 -8.90 -2.33
C LYS A 54 3.59 -8.24 -2.71
N LEU A 55 2.65 -8.32 -1.79
CA LEU A 55 1.43 -7.53 -1.78
C LEU A 55 1.54 -6.45 -0.71
N ASP A 56 1.01 -5.28 -1.02
CA ASP A 56 0.87 -4.17 -0.08
C ASP A 56 -0.55 -3.62 -0.14
N ILE A 57 -1.26 -3.64 0.98
CA ILE A 57 -2.57 -3.03 1.14
C ILE A 57 -2.35 -1.60 1.59
N VAL A 58 -2.70 -0.65 0.73
CA VAL A 58 -2.52 0.78 0.95
C VAL A 58 -3.87 1.46 1.08
N MET A 59 -4.05 2.25 2.12
CA MET A 59 -5.18 3.15 2.26
C MET A 59 -4.78 4.56 1.84
N GLN A 60 -5.48 5.13 0.87
CA GLN A 60 -5.33 6.50 0.41
C GLN A 60 -6.56 7.31 0.85
N ILE A 61 -6.34 8.33 1.67
CA ILE A 61 -7.39 9.21 2.18
C ILE A 61 -7.31 10.56 1.48
N ASP A 62 -8.39 10.93 0.80
CA ASP A 62 -8.58 12.26 0.24
C ASP A 62 -9.10 13.21 1.34
N ILE A 63 -8.18 13.86 2.06
CA ILE A 63 -8.54 14.93 3.00
C ILE A 63 -8.53 16.25 2.22
N ASN A 64 -9.72 16.78 1.91
CA ASN A 64 -9.93 18.16 1.44
C ASN A 64 -9.28 18.54 0.10
N HIS A 65 -9.34 17.67 -0.93
CA HIS A 65 -8.89 17.97 -2.31
C HIS A 65 -7.42 18.44 -2.45
N THR A 66 -6.60 18.26 -1.40
CA THR A 66 -5.20 18.66 -1.36
C THR A 66 -4.38 17.47 -0.86
N TYR A 67 -3.89 16.66 -1.81
CA TYR A 67 -2.96 15.52 -1.69
C TYR A 67 -2.94 14.70 -0.37
N ASN A 68 -3.72 13.62 -0.41
CA ASN A 68 -3.31 12.20 -0.38
C ASN A 68 -2.41 11.72 0.78
N LYS A 69 -2.94 11.69 2.00
CA LYS A 69 -2.35 10.83 3.04
C LYS A 69 -2.52 9.38 2.62
N ALA A 70 -1.42 8.65 2.53
CA ALA A 70 -1.44 7.23 2.23
C ALA A 70 -0.79 6.44 3.37
N TYR A 71 -1.35 5.26 3.66
CA TYR A 71 -0.88 4.37 4.70
C TYR A 71 -0.75 2.96 4.14
N SER A 72 0.45 2.38 4.23
CA SER A 72 0.59 0.93 4.08
C SER A 72 0.08 0.28 5.36
N ILE A 73 -0.97 -0.53 5.24
CA ILE A 73 -1.67 -1.17 6.36
C ILE A 73 -1.14 -2.59 6.57
N HIS A 74 -0.88 -3.30 5.48
CA HIS A 74 -0.43 -4.68 5.55
C HIS A 74 0.46 -5.08 4.38
N ARG A 75 1.58 -5.75 4.66
CA ARG A 75 2.50 -6.29 3.66
C ARG A 75 2.69 -7.79 3.82
N THR A 76 2.55 -8.53 2.73
CA THR A 76 2.71 -10.00 2.76
C THR A 76 3.27 -10.52 1.45
N ASN A 77 3.94 -11.67 1.49
CA ASN A 77 4.32 -12.44 0.31
C ASN A 77 3.30 -13.56 -0.01
N ASP A 78 2.33 -13.81 0.86
CA ASP A 78 1.23 -14.74 0.61
C ASP A 78 0.12 -14.04 -0.18
N GLU A 79 0.03 -14.36 -1.47
CA GLU A 79 -0.92 -13.75 -2.38
C GLU A 79 -2.39 -14.07 -2.01
N ILE A 80 -2.67 -15.27 -1.52
CA ILE A 80 -4.02 -15.70 -1.17
C ILE A 80 -4.46 -15.03 0.12
N ALA A 81 -3.61 -15.06 1.15
CA ALA A 81 -3.92 -14.43 2.42
C ALA A 81 -4.06 -12.90 2.27
N GLY A 82 -3.21 -12.26 1.46
CA GLY A 82 -3.27 -10.83 1.20
C GLY A 82 -4.57 -10.40 0.50
N GLN A 83 -5.01 -11.15 -0.51
CA GLN A 83 -6.29 -10.89 -1.18
C GLN A 83 -7.50 -11.11 -0.26
N LEU A 84 -7.47 -12.17 0.55
CA LEU A 84 -8.54 -12.43 1.52
C LEU A 84 -8.64 -11.30 2.56
N LEU A 85 -7.50 -10.84 3.08
CA LEU A 85 -7.46 -9.74 4.04
C LEU A 85 -7.92 -8.42 3.41
N PHE A 86 -7.56 -8.17 2.14
CA PHE A 86 -8.07 -7.02 1.39
C PHE A 86 -9.60 -7.01 1.32
N CYS A 87 -10.22 -8.15 1.02
CA CYS A 87 -11.69 -8.26 1.02
C CYS A 87 -12.29 -7.91 2.39
N GLN A 88 -11.68 -8.39 3.48
CA GLN A 88 -12.14 -8.09 4.84
C GLN A 88 -12.01 -6.60 5.20
N PHE A 89 -10.92 -5.95 4.76
CA PHE A 89 -10.69 -4.53 4.98
C PHE A 89 -11.62 -3.66 4.16
N ARG A 90 -11.88 -4.01 2.89
CA ARG A 90 -12.85 -3.32 2.04
C ARG A 90 -14.23 -3.22 2.67
N GLU A 91 -14.68 -4.26 3.36
CA GLU A 91 -16.00 -4.26 3.99
C GLU A 91 -16.07 -3.44 5.29
N LYS A 92 -14.93 -3.17 5.93
CA LYS A 92 -14.87 -2.61 7.30
C LYS A 92 -14.25 -1.22 7.37
N LEU A 93 -13.12 -0.99 6.70
CA LEU A 93 -12.35 0.25 6.80
C LEU A 93 -13.07 1.48 6.23
N PRO A 94 -13.74 1.43 5.06
CA PRO A 94 -14.45 2.60 4.54
C PRO A 94 -15.49 3.15 5.53
N LEU A 95 -16.21 2.27 6.22
CA LEU A 95 -17.17 2.64 7.27
C LEU A 95 -16.49 3.33 8.45
N LEU A 96 -15.34 2.82 8.89
CA LEU A 96 -14.59 3.40 10.01
C LEU A 96 -14.01 4.77 9.65
N VAL A 97 -13.54 4.96 8.42
CA VAL A 97 -12.98 6.26 7.96
C VAL A 97 -14.06 7.34 7.90
N GLN A 98 -15.30 6.99 7.58
CA GLN A 98 -16.42 7.96 7.56
C GLN A 98 -16.89 8.41 8.94
N CYS A 99 -16.51 7.70 10.02
CA CYS A 99 -16.93 8.02 11.38
C CYS A 99 -16.00 8.99 12.13
N VAL A 100 -14.88 9.39 11.51
CA VAL A 100 -13.85 10.26 12.11
C VAL A 100 -13.85 11.61 11.40
#